data_AF-A0A3D0NDA2-F1
#
_entry.id   AF-A0A3D0NDA2-F1
#
_cell.length_a   1.000
_cell.length_b   1.000
_cell.length_c   1.000
_cell.angle_alpha   90.00
_cell.angle_beta   90.00
_cell.angle_gamma   90.00
#
_symmetry.space_group_name_H-M   'P 1'
#
loop_
_entity.id
_entity.type
_entity.pdbx_description
1 polymer ?
#
loop_
_entity_poly.entity_id
_entity_poly.type
_entity_poly.pdbx_seq_one_letter_code
_entity_poly.pdbx_strand_id
1 'polypeptide(L)' 'TSINDQQAERLSNVEYRLSLRGLTSITDKQAERLGKVKHLDLDGLTSLSDKQAQHLSKAKALRLAEHLQPLIDKYKKQ' A
#
# COMPACT_ATOMS: atom_id res chain seq x y z
N THR A 1 12.98 -7.02 1.33
CA THR A 1 12.96 -6.80 -0.14
C THR A 1 12.58 -5.35 -0.41
N SER A 2 13.01 -4.77 -1.54
CA SER A 2 12.60 -3.43 -1.97
C SER A 2 12.14 -3.44 -3.43
N ILE A 3 11.38 -2.42 -3.82
CA ILE A 3 11.04 -2.12 -5.21
C ILE A 3 11.41 -0.67 -5.52
N ASN A 4 11.59 -0.35 -6.80
CA ASN A 4 11.73 1.01 -7.28
C ASN A 4 10.38 1.57 -7.80
N ASP A 5 10.35 2.87 -8.10
CA ASP A 5 9.14 3.55 -8.57
C ASP A 5 8.59 2.96 -9.89
N GLN A 6 9.47 2.55 -10.80
CA GLN A 6 9.06 1.98 -12.08
C GLN A 6 8.42 0.60 -11.91
N GLN A 7 8.94 -0.21 -10.99
CA GLN A 7 8.33 -1.47 -10.60
C GLN A 7 6.96 -1.24 -9.95
N ALA A 8 6.85 -0.26 -9.04
CA ALA A 8 5.57 0.10 -8.43
C ALA A 8 4.53 0.56 -9.47
N GLU A 9 4.94 1.34 -10.48
CA GLU A 9 4.09 1.74 -11.60
C GLU A 9 3.57 0.52 -12.37
N ARG A 10 4.46 -0.40 -12.75
CA ARG A 10 4.06 -1.62 -13.49
C ARG A 10 3.11 -2.50 -12.67
N LEU A 11 3.41 -2.65 -11.38
CA LEU A 11 2.60 -3.43 -10.43
C LEU A 11 1.24 -2.80 -10.14
N SER A 12 1.10 -1.48 -10.30
CA SER A 12 -0.19 -0.80 -10.11
C SER A 12 -1.26 -1.20 -11.12
N ASN A 13 -0.87 -1.83 -12.24
CA ASN A 13 -1.78 -2.31 -13.28
C ASN A 13 -2.26 -3.76 -13.06
N VAL A 14 -1.93 -4.39 -11.93
CA VAL A 14 -2.44 -5.74 -11.61
C VAL A 14 -3.96 -5.69 -11.37
N GLU A 15 -4.71 -6.43 -12.19
CA GLU A 15 -6.18 -6.33 -12.24
C GLU A 15 -6.90 -6.92 -11.01
N TYR A 16 -6.31 -7.96 -10.40
CA TYR A 16 -6.97 -8.71 -9.34
C TYR A 16 -6.30 -8.51 -7.99
N ARG A 17 -5.20 -9.22 -7.71
CA ARG A 17 -4.54 -9.22 -6.39
C ARG A 17 -3.04 -9.12 -6.52
N LEU A 18 -2.46 -8.23 -5.72
CA LEU A 18 -1.01 -8.08 -5.57
C LEU A 18 -0.59 -8.36 -4.13
N SER A 19 0.40 -9.24 -3.95
CA SER A 19 0.99 -9.54 -2.64
C SER A 19 2.47 -9.18 -2.63
N LEU A 20 2.83 -8.30 -1.70
CA LEU A 20 4.17 -7.73 -1.52
C LEU A 20 4.60 -7.83 -0.06
N ARG A 21 4.29 -8.95 0.60
CA ARG A 21 4.57 -9.20 2.03
C ARG A 21 6.05 -9.12 2.41
N GLY A 22 6.97 -9.17 1.44
CA GLY A 22 8.41 -9.00 1.69
C GLY A 22 8.90 -7.55 1.73
N LEU A 23 8.04 -6.56 1.47
CA LEU A 23 8.36 -5.15 1.61
C LEU A 23 8.16 -4.72 3.07
N THR A 24 9.19 -4.08 3.64
CA THR A 24 9.16 -3.55 5.01
C THR A 24 8.94 -2.03 5.05
N SER A 25 9.21 -1.34 3.94
CA SER A 25 9.05 0.11 3.77
C SER A 25 8.72 0.45 2.32
N ILE A 26 8.06 1.58 2.09
CA ILE A 26 7.79 2.16 0.76
C ILE A 26 7.97 3.68 0.79
N THR A 27 8.09 4.30 -0.38
CA THR A 27 8.03 5.76 -0.53
C THR A 27 6.61 6.27 -0.73
N ASP A 28 6.38 7.57 -0.57
CA ASP A 28 5.09 8.21 -0.89
C ASP A 28 4.63 7.92 -2.32
N LYS A 29 5.57 7.98 -3.28
CA LYS A 29 5.29 7.74 -4.69
C LYS A 29 4.92 6.29 -4.96
N GLN A 30 5.58 5.34 -4.29
CA GLN A 30 5.21 3.93 -4.36
C GLN A 30 3.82 3.68 -3.76
N ALA A 31 3.51 4.31 -2.63
CA ALA A 31 2.17 4.25 -2.02
C ALA A 31 1.10 4.79 -2.97
N GLU A 32 1.37 5.92 -3.65
CA GLU A 32 0.49 6.50 -4.66
C GLU A 32 0.18 5.53 -5.81
N ARG A 33 1.19 4.82 -6.31
CA ARG A 33 1.00 3.84 -7.40
C ARG A 33 0.28 2.60 -6.91
N LEU A 34 0.77 2.00 -5.83
CA LEU A 34 0.21 0.76 -5.29
C LEU A 34 -1.22 0.94 -4.78
N GLY A 35 -1.59 2.13 -4.27
CA GLY A 35 -2.95 2.44 -3.84
C GLY A 35 -4.02 2.34 -4.93
N LYS A 36 -3.63 2.24 -6.21
CA LYS A 36 -4.54 1.99 -7.34
C LYS A 36 -4.96 0.52 -7.46
N VAL A 37 -4.23 -0.41 -6.83
CA VAL A 37 -4.50 -1.85 -6.91
C VAL A 37 -5.77 -2.19 -6.11
N LYS A 38 -6.66 -2.99 -6.69
CA LYS A 38 -7.94 -3.36 -6.05
C LYS A 38 -7.75 -4.17 -4.77
N HIS A 39 -6.95 -5.24 -4.83
CA HIS A 39 -6.67 -6.10 -3.68
C HIS A 39 -5.17 -6.14 -3.41
N LEU A 40 -4.73 -5.45 -2.36
CA LEU A 40 -3.33 -5.24 -2.05
C LEU A 40 -2.98 -5.84 -0.68
N ASP A 41 -1.88 -6.59 -0.63
CA ASP A 41 -1.37 -7.20 0.59
C ASP A 41 0.07 -6.74 0.83
N LEU A 42 0.23 -5.89 1.85
CA LEU A 42 1.45 -5.19 2.26
C LEU A 42 1.79 -5.47 3.74
N ASP A 43 1.39 -6.62 4.25
CA ASP A 43 1.51 -7.01 5.66
C ASP A 43 2.93 -7.00 6.23
N GLY A 44 3.96 -6.98 5.38
CA GLY A 44 5.35 -6.82 5.81
C GLY A 44 5.73 -5.40 6.21
N LEU A 45 4.92 -4.38 5.87
CA LEU A 45 5.24 -2.99 6.20
C LEU A 45 5.24 -2.77 7.70
N THR A 46 6.31 -2.15 8.20
CA THR A 46 6.49 -1.92 9.64
C THR A 46 6.05 -0.52 10.07
N SER A 47 6.01 0.43 9.14
CA SER A 47 5.63 1.82 9.36
C SER A 47 4.99 2.46 8.13
N LEU A 48 4.21 3.53 8.34
CA LEU A 48 3.60 4.36 7.30
C LEU A 48 3.58 5.82 7.75
N SER A 49 3.74 6.74 6.80
CA SER A 49 3.39 8.16 7.01
C SER A 49 1.90 8.39 6.75
N ASP A 50 1.34 9.51 7.24
CA ASP A 50 -0.04 9.93 6.93
C ASP A 50 -0.28 10.00 5.41
N LYS A 51 0.69 10.52 4.66
CA LYS A 51 0.58 10.63 3.20
C LYS A 51 0.57 9.27 2.51
N GLN A 52 1.42 8.33 2.95
CA GLN A 52 1.40 6.96 2.44
C GLN A 52 0.07 6.27 2.76
N ALA A 53 -0.43 6.43 3.99
CA ALA A 53 -1.72 5.88 4.39
C ALA A 53 -2.88 6.45 3.56
N GLN A 54 -2.89 7.75 3.29
CA GLN A 54 -3.89 8.40 2.43
C GLN A 54 -3.86 7.87 0.98
N HIS A 55 -2.69 7.55 0.45
CA HIS A 55 -2.60 6.94 -0.87
C HIS A 55 -3.07 5.48 -0.87
N LEU A 56 -2.65 4.69 0.12
CA LEU A 56 -2.98 3.27 0.23
C LEU A 56 -4.46 3.03 0.59
N SER A 57 -5.12 3.95 1.31
CA SER A 57 -6.53 3.81 1.68
C SER A 57 -7.49 3.74 0.49
N LYS A 58 -7.01 4.09 -0.72
CA LYS A 58 -7.76 4.02 -1.99
C LYS A 58 -7.93 2.60 -2.52
N ALA A 59 -7.12 1.63 -2.07
CA ALA A 59 -7.27 0.24 -2.45
C ALA A 59 -8.60 -0.32 -1.92
N LYS A 60 -9.36 -1.05 -2.76
CA LYS A 60 -10.67 -1.62 -2.37
C LYS A 60 -10.55 -2.60 -1.21
N ALA A 61 -9.50 -3.41 -1.21
CA ALA A 61 -9.11 -4.23 -0.07
C ALA A 61 -7.60 -4.07 0.15
N LEU A 62 -7.24 -3.77 1.40
CA LEU A 62 -5.86 -3.60 1.82
C LEU A 62 -5.61 -4.45 3.07
N ARG A 63 -4.59 -5.29 3.03
CA ARG A 63 -4.08 -6.03 4.19
C ARG A 63 -2.72 -5.48 4.60
N LEU A 64 -2.59 -5.14 5.88
CA LEU A 64 -1.42 -4.59 6.53
C LEU A 64 -1.29 -5.20 7.93
N ALA A 65 -0.15 -4.99 8.57
CA ALA A 65 0.04 -5.32 9.97
C ALA A 65 -1.00 -4.60 10.86
N GLU A 66 -1.49 -5.28 11.89
CA GLU A 66 -2.61 -4.81 12.72
C GLU A 66 -2.37 -3.42 13.33
N HIS A 67 -1.13 -3.11 13.74
CA HIS A 67 -0.78 -1.82 14.34
C HIS A 67 -0.83 -0.64 13.35
N LEU A 68 -0.84 -0.89 12.04
CA LEU A 68 -0.98 0.14 11.00
C LEU A 68 -2.45 0.37 10.60
N GLN A 69 -3.36 -0.52 10.99
CA GLN A 69 -4.78 -0.44 10.64
C GLN A 69 -5.46 0.86 11.12
N PRO A 70 -5.22 1.37 12.34
CA PRO A 70 -5.84 2.61 12.81
C PRO A 70 -5.49 3.81 11.92
N LEU A 71 -4.25 3.89 11.42
CA LEU A 71 -3.81 4.97 10.54
C LEU A 71 -4.52 4.91 9.19
N ILE A 72 -4.71 3.72 8.63
CA ILE A 72 -5.45 3.56 7.36
C ILE A 72 -6.92 3.90 7.52
N ASP A 73 -7.54 3.48 8.62
CA ASP A 73 -8.97 3.69 8.85
C ASP A 73 -9.32 5.18 9.03
N LYS A 74 -8.36 6.00 9.50
CA LYS A 74 -8.45 7.47 9.49
C LYS A 74 -8.70 8.04 8.07
N TYR A 75 -8.19 7.38 7.03
CA TYR A 75 -8.24 7.83 5.64
C TYR A 75 -9.21 7.06 4.74
N LYS A 76 -9.89 6.01 5.23
CA LYS A 76 -10.97 5.32 4.51
C LYS A 76 -12.33 6.03 4.63
N LYS A 77 -12.45 6.94 5.59
CA LYS A 77 -13.70 7.64 5.94
C LYS A 77 -13.84 9.03 5.29
N GLN A 78 -12.93 9.39 4.39
CA GLN A 78 -12.89 10.65 3.64
C GLN A 78 -13.32 10.38 2.19
#